data_AF-T1L2U2-F1
#
_entry.id   AF-T1L2U2-F1
#
_cell.length_a   1.000
_cell.length_b   1.000
_cell.length_c   1.000
_cell.angle_alpha   90.00
_cell.angle_beta   90.00
_cell.angle_gamma   90.00
#
_symmetry.space_group_name_H-M   'P 1'
#
loop_
_entity.id
_entity.type
_entity.pdbx_description
1 polymer ?
#
loop_
_entity_poly.entity_id
_entity_poly.type
_entity_poly.pdbx_seq_one_letter_code
_entity_poly.pdbx_strand_id
1 'polypeptide(L)'
;MTSINRHQCFLKNEDLKNYPKISINSIPSRYKLMISSTNGALGKCLFILIALVLNMKYLNFILAISSDPGLSVLSKSAVCYALIDNIYFIFLHFNYNHEFFGQIEDYWNELQINFDYETRKYFWTQQAISRLFTLVTYTSYIAFNYIDSFYGWYTETANNSSKDSFIEDVFHYVLQIIVGPVSYFNKFCQTCIFNDILILAQTALLFSVIKLKKLYIGSVRGKKILNIDVITDLRHKYLSTHRLVEKINEIMSPCLLIMFIHFTLWVIHLSYALLFLDVHQLIKFKRIIQCVIMLMILVFMASLAIRVHIKSQELLMTVYKLSLKTDSIRILSEMTLFLNYNEIGLSFGGLFMLTTSSLSTLFSILTTIVIAIPSFNKHEDTD
;
A
#
# COMPACT_ATOMS: atom_id res chain seq x y z
N MET A 1 0.66 -57.33 -11.88
CA MET A 1 1.30 -56.86 -10.63
C MET A 1 1.07 -55.37 -10.53
N THR A 2 0.35 -54.98 -9.49
CA THR A 2 -0.60 -53.85 -9.48
C THR A 2 -0.04 -52.60 -8.84
N SER A 3 -0.42 -51.48 -9.46
CA SER A 3 -0.12 -50.08 -9.22
C SER A 3 -0.74 -49.53 -7.93
N ILE A 4 -0.17 -49.85 -6.78
CA ILE A 4 -0.62 -49.34 -5.49
C ILE A 4 0.51 -48.49 -4.90
N ASN A 5 0.40 -47.15 -5.04
CA ASN A 5 0.87 -46.13 -4.06
C ASN A 5 1.05 -44.69 -4.59
N ARG A 6 0.62 -44.35 -5.82
CA ARG A 6 0.48 -42.92 -6.20
C ARG A 6 -0.86 -42.28 -5.79
N HIS A 7 -1.84 -43.06 -5.35
CA HIS A 7 -3.16 -42.54 -4.97
C HIS A 7 -3.40 -42.40 -3.45
N GLN A 8 -2.52 -42.91 -2.59
CA GLN A 8 -2.69 -42.80 -1.13
C GLN A 8 -2.16 -41.49 -0.51
N CYS A 9 -1.56 -40.58 -1.31
CA CYS A 9 -1.20 -39.23 -0.82
C CYS A 9 -2.26 -38.15 -1.17
N PHE A 10 -3.34 -38.53 -1.86
CA PHE A 10 -4.40 -37.62 -2.30
C PHE A 10 -5.77 -37.82 -1.61
N LEU A 11 -5.91 -38.80 -0.71
CA LEU A 11 -7.19 -39.12 -0.07
C LEU A 11 -7.19 -38.76 1.42
N LYS A 12 -7.29 -37.46 1.71
CA LYS A 12 -7.96 -36.90 2.90
C LYS A 12 -7.95 -35.36 2.83
N ASN A 13 -8.70 -34.78 1.90
CA ASN A 13 -8.92 -33.33 1.85
C ASN A 13 -10.30 -32.94 1.24
N GLU A 14 -11.23 -33.89 1.12
CA GLU A 14 -12.50 -33.63 0.42
C GLU A 14 -13.51 -32.77 1.21
N ASP A 15 -13.27 -32.51 2.51
CA ASP A 15 -14.15 -31.67 3.34
C ASP A 15 -13.54 -30.33 3.82
N LEU A 16 -12.30 -30.00 3.42
CA LEU A 16 -11.78 -28.65 3.64
C LEU A 16 -12.33 -27.76 2.52
N LYS A 17 -13.31 -26.89 2.84
CA LYS A 17 -13.72 -25.77 1.98
C LYS A 17 -12.45 -25.08 1.45
N ASN A 18 -12.07 -25.42 0.23
CA ASN A 18 -10.79 -25.02 -0.31
C ASN A 18 -10.81 -23.52 -0.54
N TYR A 19 -9.83 -22.80 0.01
CA TYR A 19 -9.64 -21.39 -0.32
C TYR A 19 -9.54 -21.22 -1.85
N PRO A 20 -10.12 -20.15 -2.43
CA PRO A 20 -10.11 -19.97 -3.87
C PRO A 20 -8.69 -19.86 -4.43
N LYS A 21 -8.54 -20.03 -5.76
CA LYS A 21 -7.30 -19.69 -6.45
C LYS A 21 -6.95 -18.22 -6.17
N ILE A 22 -5.67 -17.96 -5.88
CA ILE A 22 -5.18 -16.59 -5.66
C ILE A 22 -5.26 -15.84 -6.98
N SER A 23 -5.86 -14.65 -6.95
CA SER A 23 -5.93 -13.74 -8.08
C SER A 23 -5.91 -12.31 -7.57
N ILE A 24 -5.16 -11.46 -8.28
CA ILE A 24 -5.20 -10.01 -8.10
C ILE A 24 -6.30 -9.34 -8.94
N ASN A 25 -7.08 -10.11 -9.71
CA ASN A 25 -8.23 -9.64 -10.50
C ASN A 25 -9.44 -9.33 -9.62
N SER A 26 -9.29 -8.37 -8.70
CA SER A 26 -10.32 -7.92 -7.79
C SER A 26 -11.17 -6.79 -8.38
N ILE A 27 -12.31 -6.47 -7.77
CA ILE A 27 -13.15 -5.33 -8.17
C ILE A 27 -12.32 -4.02 -8.20
N PRO A 28 -11.52 -3.68 -7.17
CA PRO A 28 -10.58 -2.55 -7.23
C PRO A 28 -9.65 -2.57 -8.45
N SER A 29 -9.04 -3.73 -8.74
CA SER A 29 -8.13 -3.89 -9.87
C SER A 29 -8.85 -3.66 -11.20
N ARG A 30 -10.00 -4.29 -11.42
CA ARG A 30 -10.81 -4.11 -12.63
C ARG A 30 -11.23 -2.67 -12.85
N TYR A 31 -11.67 -1.99 -11.78
CA TYR A 31 -12.01 -0.57 -11.84
C TYR A 31 -10.82 0.27 -12.30
N LYS A 32 -9.63 0.06 -11.73
CA LYS A 32 -8.43 0.80 -12.14
C LYS A 32 -7.95 0.46 -13.53
N LEU A 33 -8.00 -0.80 -13.94
CA LEU A 33 -7.64 -1.23 -15.29
C LEU A 33 -8.57 -0.62 -16.34
N MET A 34 -9.87 -0.47 -16.04
CA MET A 34 -10.82 0.22 -16.91
C MET A 34 -10.45 1.70 -17.15
N ILE A 35 -9.77 2.34 -16.19
CA ILE A 35 -9.32 3.74 -16.28
C ILE A 35 -7.84 3.81 -16.71
N SER A 36 -7.18 2.68 -16.99
CA SER A 36 -5.74 2.67 -17.32
C SER A 36 -5.44 3.30 -18.67
N SER A 37 -4.20 3.76 -18.83
CA SER A 37 -3.68 4.35 -20.07
C SER A 37 -3.80 3.43 -21.30
N THR A 38 -3.85 2.13 -21.08
CA THR A 38 -3.95 1.11 -22.14
C THR A 38 -5.39 0.83 -22.61
N ASN A 39 -6.43 1.35 -21.95
CA ASN A 39 -7.83 0.99 -22.23
C ASN A 39 -8.51 1.88 -23.32
N GLY A 40 -7.82 2.13 -24.42
CA GLY A 40 -8.36 2.84 -25.60
C GLY A 40 -8.94 4.24 -25.31
N ALA A 41 -9.91 4.68 -26.09
CA ALA A 41 -10.54 6.00 -25.95
C ALA A 41 -11.38 6.12 -24.67
N LEU A 42 -12.11 5.06 -24.29
CA LEU A 42 -12.98 5.06 -23.12
C LEU A 42 -12.18 5.23 -21.81
N GLY A 43 -11.05 4.53 -21.67
CA GLY A 43 -10.17 4.69 -20.51
C GLY A 43 -9.63 6.12 -20.36
N LYS A 44 -9.24 6.75 -21.48
CA LYS A 44 -8.77 8.14 -21.50
C LYS A 44 -9.87 9.13 -21.10
N CYS A 45 -11.10 8.96 -21.60
CA CYS A 45 -12.23 9.79 -21.21
C CYS A 45 -12.57 9.65 -19.72
N LEU A 46 -12.59 8.41 -19.20
CA LEU A 46 -12.81 8.17 -17.77
C LEU A 46 -11.69 8.75 -16.91
N PHE A 47 -10.44 8.67 -17.36
CA PHE A 47 -9.30 9.28 -16.68
C PHE A 47 -9.48 10.80 -16.58
N ILE A 48 -9.81 11.47 -17.68
CA ILE A 48 -10.06 12.93 -17.69
C ILE A 48 -11.22 13.28 -16.76
N LEU A 49 -12.32 12.53 -16.81
CA LEU A 49 -13.48 12.75 -15.97
C LEU A 49 -13.14 12.63 -14.48
N ILE A 50 -12.42 11.56 -14.10
CA ILE A 50 -12.03 11.34 -12.70
C ILE A 50 -10.96 12.35 -12.26
N ALA A 51 -10.03 12.73 -13.13
CA ALA A 51 -9.07 13.79 -12.86
C ALA A 51 -9.81 15.11 -12.58
N LEU A 52 -10.81 15.46 -13.40
CA LEU A 52 -11.62 16.66 -13.19
C LEU A 52 -12.33 16.59 -11.84
N VAL A 53 -13.03 15.49 -11.53
CA VAL A 53 -13.71 15.27 -10.24
C VAL A 53 -12.73 15.40 -9.07
N LEU A 54 -11.55 14.79 -9.15
CA LEU A 54 -10.54 14.87 -8.09
C LEU A 54 -10.00 16.29 -7.88
N ASN A 55 -9.98 17.12 -8.93
CA ASN A 55 -9.52 18.50 -8.86
C ASN A 55 -10.62 19.49 -8.46
N MET A 56 -11.89 19.17 -8.69
CA MET A 56 -13.03 20.02 -8.26
C MET A 56 -13.02 20.29 -6.75
N LYS A 57 -12.55 19.34 -5.93
CA LYS A 57 -12.43 19.54 -4.47
C LYS A 57 -11.37 20.60 -4.06
N TYR A 58 -10.47 20.96 -4.96
CA TYR A 58 -9.43 21.96 -4.74
C TYR A 58 -9.73 23.31 -5.41
N LEU A 59 -10.80 23.39 -6.19
CA LEU A 59 -11.11 24.55 -7.03
C LEU A 59 -11.32 25.82 -6.20
N ASN A 60 -11.97 25.69 -5.04
CA ASN A 60 -12.16 26.81 -4.10
C ASN A 60 -10.83 27.36 -3.57
N PHE A 61 -9.84 26.50 -3.33
CA PHE A 61 -8.51 26.93 -2.87
C PHE A 61 -7.71 27.60 -3.99
N ILE A 62 -7.81 27.10 -5.22
CA ILE A 62 -7.13 27.67 -6.39
C ILE A 62 -7.73 29.05 -6.73
N LEU A 63 -9.05 29.17 -6.67
CA LEU A 63 -9.75 30.44 -6.89
C LEU A 63 -9.38 31.46 -5.81
N ALA A 64 -9.31 31.05 -4.54
CA ALA A 64 -8.90 31.92 -3.44
C ALA A 64 -7.48 32.51 -3.62
N ILE A 65 -6.53 31.73 -4.17
CA ILE A 65 -5.15 32.19 -4.43
C ILE A 65 -5.13 33.27 -5.52
N SER A 66 -6.01 33.16 -6.51
CA SER A 66 -6.08 34.13 -7.61
C SER A 66 -6.63 35.50 -7.19
N SER A 67 -7.45 35.53 -6.15
CA SER A 67 -8.09 36.75 -5.64
C SER A 67 -7.23 37.54 -4.65
N ASP A 68 -6.22 36.93 -4.03
CA ASP A 68 -5.31 37.63 -3.11
C ASP A 68 -3.89 36.99 -3.18
N PRO A 69 -2.91 37.63 -3.84
CA PRO A 69 -1.55 37.11 -3.98
C PRO A 69 -0.76 37.07 -2.66
N GLY A 70 -1.27 37.67 -1.58
CA GLY A 70 -0.73 37.57 -0.22
C GLY A 70 -1.14 36.29 0.53
N LEU A 71 -1.86 35.37 -0.12
CA LEU A 71 -2.58 34.29 0.55
C LEU A 71 -1.72 33.46 1.53
N SER A 72 -2.30 33.31 2.72
CA SER A 72 -1.79 32.63 3.91
C SER A 72 -1.16 31.26 3.62
N VAL A 73 -0.23 30.82 4.49
CA VAL A 73 0.41 29.49 4.50
C VAL A 73 -0.57 28.33 4.25
N LEU A 74 -1.83 28.49 4.66
CA LEU A 74 -2.92 27.53 4.50
C LEU A 74 -3.28 27.23 3.03
N SER A 75 -3.13 28.21 2.15
CA SER A 75 -3.46 28.08 0.73
C SER A 75 -2.36 27.38 -0.06
N LYS A 76 -1.10 27.69 0.27
CA LYS A 76 0.08 27.03 -0.30
C LYS A 76 0.12 25.55 0.09
N SER A 77 -0.26 25.21 1.32
CA SER A 77 -0.36 23.82 1.76
C SER A 77 -1.46 23.06 0.99
N ALA A 78 -2.62 23.68 0.73
CA ALA A 78 -3.69 23.09 -0.07
C ALA A 78 -3.24 22.74 -1.50
N VAL A 79 -2.45 23.60 -2.15
CA VAL A 79 -1.87 23.31 -3.49
C VAL A 79 -0.91 22.13 -3.44
N CYS A 80 -0.03 22.07 -2.43
CA CYS A 80 0.88 20.93 -2.27
C CYS A 80 0.10 19.61 -2.08
N TYR A 81 -0.99 19.61 -1.31
CA TYR A 81 -1.84 18.43 -1.15
C TYR A 81 -2.53 18.05 -2.46
N ALA A 82 -3.01 19.03 -3.24
CA ALA A 82 -3.61 18.78 -4.55
C ALA A 82 -2.63 18.17 -5.55
N LEU A 83 -1.40 18.70 -5.60
CA LEU A 83 -0.34 18.17 -6.46
C LEU A 83 -0.02 16.72 -6.09
N ILE A 84 0.13 16.39 -4.81
CA ILE A 84 0.44 15.03 -4.38
C ILE A 84 -0.68 14.04 -4.72
N ASP A 85 -1.94 14.40 -4.46
CA ASP A 85 -3.09 13.56 -4.80
C ASP A 85 -3.17 13.30 -6.32
N ASN A 86 -2.87 14.32 -7.14
CA ASN A 86 -2.82 14.18 -8.59
C ASN A 86 -1.64 13.31 -9.05
N ILE A 87 -0.45 13.47 -8.47
CA ILE A 87 0.71 12.64 -8.78
C ILE A 87 0.35 11.17 -8.55
N TYR A 88 -0.29 10.81 -7.43
CA TYR A 88 -0.75 9.45 -7.17
C TYR A 88 -1.69 8.90 -8.23
N PHE A 89 -2.67 9.71 -8.61
CA PHE A 89 -3.68 9.32 -9.57
C PHE A 89 -3.08 9.10 -10.96
N ILE A 90 -2.27 10.05 -11.41
CA ILE A 90 -1.58 10.03 -12.71
C ILE A 90 -0.57 8.87 -12.75
N PHE A 91 0.23 8.70 -11.69
CA PHE A 91 1.22 7.64 -11.61
C PHE A 91 0.57 6.26 -11.77
N LEU A 92 -0.54 6.00 -11.09
CA LEU A 92 -1.27 4.74 -11.22
C LEU A 92 -1.93 4.57 -12.58
N HIS A 93 -2.46 5.63 -13.19
CA HIS A 93 -3.06 5.57 -14.53
C HIS A 93 -2.07 5.04 -15.58
N PHE A 94 -0.81 5.49 -15.49
CA PHE A 94 0.23 5.07 -16.42
C PHE A 94 0.86 3.73 -16.06
N ASN A 95 1.17 3.49 -14.77
CA ASN A 95 1.97 2.33 -14.37
C ASN A 95 1.15 1.09 -13.97
N TYR A 96 -0.08 1.26 -13.46
CA TYR A 96 -0.98 0.13 -13.16
C TYR A 96 -1.92 -0.12 -14.34
N ASN A 97 -1.36 -0.70 -15.40
CA ASN A 97 -2.05 -0.94 -16.67
C ASN A 97 -2.17 -2.45 -16.97
N HIS A 98 -2.78 -2.79 -18.12
CA HIS A 98 -2.99 -4.20 -18.50
C HIS A 98 -1.70 -4.98 -18.71
N GLU A 99 -0.63 -4.32 -19.17
CA GLU A 99 0.67 -4.94 -19.37
C GLU A 99 1.32 -5.30 -18.02
N PHE A 100 1.33 -4.35 -17.07
CA PHE A 100 1.79 -4.60 -15.70
C PHE A 100 1.00 -5.75 -15.06
N PHE A 101 -0.32 -5.74 -15.20
CA PHE A 101 -1.18 -6.77 -14.65
C PHE A 101 -0.85 -8.16 -15.25
N GLY A 102 -0.68 -8.24 -16.57
CA GLY A 102 -0.29 -9.46 -17.26
C GLY A 102 1.05 -10.01 -16.76
N GLN A 103 2.07 -9.16 -16.63
CA GLN A 103 3.39 -9.56 -16.13
C GLN A 103 3.32 -10.11 -14.70
N ILE A 104 2.54 -9.50 -13.81
CA ILE A 104 2.33 -10.02 -12.45
C ILE A 104 1.64 -11.38 -12.48
N GLU A 105 0.63 -11.56 -13.33
CA GLU A 105 -0.07 -12.84 -13.48
C GLU A 105 0.84 -13.93 -14.04
N ASP A 106 1.69 -13.61 -15.01
CA ASP A 106 2.67 -14.53 -15.60
C ASP A 106 3.68 -15.00 -14.55
N TYR A 107 4.33 -14.07 -13.83
CA TYR A 107 5.26 -14.42 -12.75
C TYR A 107 4.58 -15.20 -11.63
N TRP A 108 3.32 -14.90 -11.31
CA TRP A 108 2.56 -15.67 -10.33
C TRP A 108 2.24 -17.09 -10.79
N ASN A 109 1.89 -17.26 -12.07
CA ASN A 109 1.59 -18.57 -12.64
C ASN A 109 2.85 -19.43 -12.78
N GLU A 110 4.01 -18.84 -13.08
CA GLU A 110 5.33 -19.52 -13.09
C GLU A 110 5.65 -20.18 -11.74
N LEU A 111 5.26 -19.58 -10.62
CA LEU A 111 5.48 -20.15 -9.29
C LEU A 111 4.73 -21.48 -9.10
N GLN A 112 3.63 -21.68 -9.83
CA GLN A 112 2.76 -22.85 -9.74
C GLN A 112 2.24 -23.14 -8.31
N ILE A 113 2.18 -22.17 -7.41
CA ILE A 113 1.87 -22.39 -5.97
C ILE A 113 0.37 -22.44 -5.62
N ASN A 114 -0.51 -22.26 -6.61
CA ASN A 114 -1.96 -22.15 -6.42
C ASN A 114 -2.63 -23.41 -5.83
N PHE A 115 -1.98 -24.58 -5.90
CA PHE A 115 -2.52 -25.80 -5.31
C PHE A 115 -2.31 -25.88 -3.78
N ASP A 116 -1.36 -25.13 -3.21
CA ASP A 116 -0.98 -25.24 -1.81
C ASP A 116 -2.01 -24.57 -0.88
N TYR A 117 -2.62 -25.36 0.01
CA TYR A 117 -3.71 -24.89 0.88
C TYR A 117 -3.25 -23.82 1.88
N GLU A 118 -2.09 -24.00 2.53
CA GLU A 118 -1.58 -23.04 3.53
C GLU A 118 -1.27 -21.69 2.90
N THR A 119 -0.70 -21.71 1.69
CA THR A 119 -0.40 -20.51 0.90
C THR A 119 -1.69 -19.76 0.52
N ARG A 120 -2.72 -20.48 0.04
CA ARG A 120 -4.03 -19.89 -0.25
C ARG A 120 -4.71 -19.34 1.00
N LYS A 121 -4.74 -20.12 2.08
CA LYS A 121 -5.27 -19.69 3.37
C LYS A 121 -4.63 -18.39 3.83
N TYR A 122 -3.30 -18.30 3.76
CA TYR A 122 -2.58 -17.10 4.15
C TYR A 122 -2.99 -15.88 3.33
N PHE A 123 -2.99 -15.98 1.99
CA PHE A 123 -3.36 -14.88 1.10
C PHE A 123 -4.76 -14.35 1.41
N TRP A 124 -5.77 -15.22 1.42
CA TRP A 124 -7.16 -14.81 1.66
C TRP A 124 -7.38 -14.25 3.06
N THR A 125 -6.69 -14.81 4.06
CA THR A 125 -6.75 -14.29 5.44
C THR A 125 -6.17 -12.87 5.51
N GLN A 126 -4.97 -12.66 4.96
CA GLN A 126 -4.33 -11.34 4.99
C GLN A 126 -5.09 -10.33 4.13
N GLN A 127 -5.63 -10.74 2.99
CA GLN A 127 -6.46 -9.90 2.14
C GLN A 127 -7.75 -9.49 2.85
N ALA A 128 -8.43 -10.41 3.53
CA ALA A 128 -9.63 -10.09 4.30
C ALA A 128 -9.34 -9.08 5.42
N ILE A 129 -8.28 -9.32 6.20
CA ILE A 129 -7.84 -8.40 7.27
C ILE A 129 -7.52 -7.02 6.69
N SER A 130 -6.76 -6.98 5.59
CA SER A 130 -6.37 -5.73 4.94
C SER A 130 -7.56 -4.95 4.36
N ARG A 131 -8.51 -5.64 3.73
CA ARG A 131 -9.72 -5.02 3.20
C ARG A 131 -10.63 -4.52 4.31
N LEU A 132 -10.75 -5.25 5.42
CA LEU A 132 -11.48 -4.79 6.59
C LEU A 132 -10.83 -3.54 7.19
N PHE A 133 -9.51 -3.54 7.36
CA PHE A 133 -8.77 -2.37 7.81
C PHE A 133 -8.96 -1.16 6.89
N THR A 134 -8.86 -1.36 5.57
CA THR A 134 -9.08 -0.32 4.56
C THR A 134 -10.52 0.21 4.63
N LEU A 135 -11.51 -0.67 4.75
CA LEU A 135 -12.91 -0.29 4.86
C LEU A 135 -13.15 0.56 6.13
N VAL A 136 -12.68 0.11 7.29
CA VAL A 136 -12.86 0.82 8.56
C VAL A 136 -12.19 2.19 8.53
N THR A 137 -10.95 2.28 8.06
CA THR A 137 -10.19 3.55 8.00
C THR A 137 -10.84 4.55 7.06
N TYR A 138 -11.23 4.13 5.85
CA TYR A 138 -11.91 5.01 4.90
C TYR A 138 -13.31 5.40 5.35
N THR A 139 -14.09 4.48 5.92
CA THR A 139 -15.43 4.79 6.44
C THR A 139 -15.36 5.78 7.59
N SER A 140 -14.38 5.62 8.49
CA SER A 140 -14.13 6.57 9.58
C SER A 140 -13.73 7.94 9.03
N TYR A 141 -12.78 7.97 8.08
CA TYR A 141 -12.32 9.21 7.45
C TYR A 141 -13.46 9.97 6.75
N ILE A 142 -14.31 9.23 6.02
CA ILE A 142 -15.51 9.76 5.37
C ILE A 142 -16.45 10.31 6.43
N ALA A 143 -16.84 9.53 7.42
CA ALA A 143 -17.79 9.95 8.45
C ALA A 143 -17.36 11.25 9.13
N PHE A 144 -16.09 11.36 9.54
CA PHE A 144 -15.58 12.60 10.14
C PHE A 144 -15.60 13.79 9.19
N ASN A 145 -15.26 13.59 7.91
CA ASN A 145 -15.30 14.67 6.94
C ASN A 145 -16.73 15.14 6.63
N TYR A 146 -17.69 14.22 6.53
CA TYR A 146 -19.09 14.59 6.30
C TYR A 146 -19.71 15.29 7.52
N ILE A 147 -19.44 14.81 8.73
CA ILE A 147 -19.92 15.45 9.96
C ILE A 147 -19.41 16.89 10.06
N ASP A 148 -18.11 17.11 9.83
CA ASP A 148 -17.52 18.45 9.89
C ASP A 148 -18.03 19.36 8.77
N SER A 149 -18.14 18.82 7.55
CA SER A 149 -18.67 19.60 6.42
C SER A 149 -20.12 20.00 6.64
N PHE A 150 -20.94 19.09 7.18
CA PHE A 150 -22.33 19.36 7.54
C PHE A 150 -22.44 20.38 8.67
N TYR A 151 -21.58 20.26 9.70
CA TYR A 151 -21.54 21.23 10.79
C TYR A 151 -21.19 22.63 10.29
N GLY A 152 -20.12 22.77 9.49
CA GLY A 152 -19.72 24.04 8.90
C GLY A 152 -20.84 24.66 8.06
N TRP A 153 -21.43 23.86 7.16
CA TRP A 153 -22.55 24.29 6.33
C TRP A 153 -23.76 24.74 7.16
N TYR A 154 -24.16 23.96 8.18
CA TYR A 154 -25.27 24.30 9.06
C TYR A 154 -25.02 25.62 9.82
N THR A 155 -23.79 25.83 10.30
CA THR A 155 -23.45 27.07 11.02
C THR A 155 -23.42 28.30 10.10
N GLU A 156 -23.00 28.15 8.84
CA GLU A 156 -23.00 29.25 7.86
C GLU A 156 -24.42 29.60 7.40
N THR A 157 -25.24 28.59 7.08
CA THR A 157 -26.64 28.77 6.65
C THR A 157 -27.57 29.25 7.76
N ALA A 158 -27.36 28.83 9.01
CA ALA A 158 -28.13 29.34 10.15
C ALA A 158 -27.85 30.83 10.43
N ASN A 159 -26.67 31.33 10.07
CA ASN A 159 -26.25 32.70 10.34
C ASN A 159 -26.47 33.65 9.15
N ASN A 160 -26.53 33.15 7.91
CA ASN A 160 -26.67 33.96 6.70
C ASN A 160 -27.93 33.58 5.90
N SER A 161 -28.93 34.48 5.86
CA SER A 161 -30.21 34.31 5.14
C SER A 161 -30.28 35.06 3.80
N SER A 162 -29.16 35.27 3.11
CA SER A 162 -29.09 35.98 1.83
C SER A 162 -29.18 35.05 0.61
N LYS A 163 -29.56 35.59 -0.57
CA LYS A 163 -29.67 34.83 -1.84
C LYS A 163 -28.36 34.17 -2.31
N ASP A 164 -27.21 34.62 -1.83
CA ASP A 164 -25.91 34.02 -2.13
C ASP A 164 -25.77 32.61 -1.53
N SER A 165 -26.53 32.30 -0.48
CA SER A 165 -26.54 30.98 0.17
C SER A 165 -27.01 29.85 -0.75
N PHE A 166 -27.89 30.12 -1.72
CA PHE A 166 -28.41 29.07 -2.61
C PHE A 166 -27.33 28.50 -3.54
N ILE A 167 -26.45 29.35 -4.07
CA ILE A 167 -25.36 28.89 -4.95
C ILE A 167 -24.33 28.12 -4.12
N GLU A 168 -23.99 28.61 -2.92
CA GLU A 168 -23.09 27.93 -1.98
C GLU A 168 -23.64 26.55 -1.55
N ASP A 169 -24.95 26.45 -1.29
CA ASP A 169 -25.63 25.20 -0.96
C ASP A 169 -25.58 24.19 -2.11
N VAL A 170 -25.80 24.65 -3.35
CA VAL A 170 -25.71 23.80 -4.55
C VAL A 170 -24.27 23.31 -4.75
N PHE A 171 -23.26 24.18 -4.62
CA PHE A 171 -21.86 23.78 -4.71
C PHE A 171 -21.48 22.80 -3.59
N HIS A 172 -21.93 23.04 -2.36
CA HIS A 172 -21.72 22.14 -1.23
C HIS A 172 -22.31 20.75 -1.51
N TYR A 173 -23.54 20.70 -2.00
CA TYR A 173 -24.22 19.46 -2.39
C TYR A 173 -23.44 18.71 -3.47
N VAL A 174 -23.03 19.38 -4.55
CA VAL A 174 -22.28 18.75 -5.65
C VAL A 174 -20.92 18.23 -5.17
N LEU A 175 -20.18 19.02 -4.39
CA LEU A 175 -18.87 18.63 -3.88
C LEU A 175 -18.95 17.47 -2.89
N GLN A 176 -19.92 17.49 -1.97
CA GLN A 176 -20.02 16.47 -0.93
C GLN A 176 -20.74 15.22 -1.39
N ILE A 177 -21.83 15.30 -2.14
CA ILE A 177 -22.65 14.12 -2.46
C ILE A 177 -22.24 13.47 -3.78
N ILE A 178 -21.71 14.24 -4.74
CA ILE A 178 -21.31 13.71 -6.05
C ILE A 178 -19.80 13.50 -6.11
N VAL A 179 -19.01 14.54 -5.86
CA VAL A 179 -17.54 14.48 -6.01
C VAL A 179 -16.87 13.67 -4.91
N GLY A 180 -17.31 13.86 -3.65
CA GLY A 180 -16.80 13.16 -2.47
C GLY A 180 -16.73 11.65 -2.65
N PRO A 181 -17.87 10.94 -2.86
CA PRO A 181 -17.91 9.49 -2.94
C PRO A 181 -17.04 8.93 -4.07
N VAL A 182 -17.00 9.59 -5.23
CA VAL A 182 -16.15 9.18 -6.36
C VAL A 182 -14.67 9.27 -5.99
N SER A 183 -14.25 10.38 -5.38
CA SER A 183 -12.87 10.57 -4.90
C SER A 183 -12.50 9.51 -3.86
N TYR A 184 -13.39 9.25 -2.89
CA TYR A 184 -13.16 8.25 -1.84
C TYR A 184 -13.09 6.83 -2.37
N PHE A 185 -14.01 6.45 -3.24
CA PHE A 185 -14.01 5.14 -3.88
C PHE A 185 -12.72 4.92 -4.68
N ASN A 186 -12.27 5.94 -5.41
CA ASN A 186 -11.03 5.89 -6.16
C ASN A 186 -9.82 5.64 -5.23
N LYS A 187 -9.71 6.38 -4.12
CA LYS A 187 -8.64 6.18 -3.13
C LYS A 187 -8.73 4.83 -2.42
N PHE A 188 -9.93 4.38 -2.08
CA PHE A 188 -10.18 3.05 -1.52
C PHE A 188 -9.65 1.95 -2.45
N CYS A 189 -9.98 2.03 -3.75
CA CYS A 189 -9.50 1.06 -4.73
C CYS A 189 -7.96 1.06 -4.85
N GLN A 190 -7.32 2.23 -4.83
CA GLN A 190 -5.85 2.35 -4.86
C GLN A 190 -5.22 1.63 -3.67
N THR A 191 -5.70 1.90 -2.46
CA THR A 191 -5.19 1.27 -1.23
C THR A 191 -5.40 -0.24 -1.23
N CYS A 192 -6.55 -0.72 -1.69
CA CYS A 192 -6.77 -2.16 -1.86
C CYS A 192 -5.78 -2.80 -2.83
N ILE A 193 -5.50 -2.17 -3.97
CA ILE A 193 -4.54 -2.68 -4.95
C ILE A 193 -3.14 -2.76 -4.34
N PHE A 194 -2.67 -1.69 -3.71
CA PHE A 194 -1.34 -1.69 -3.11
C PHE A 194 -1.20 -2.78 -2.04
N ASN A 195 -2.21 -2.91 -1.17
CA ASN A 195 -2.26 -3.98 -0.17
C ASN A 195 -2.25 -5.38 -0.81
N ASP A 196 -3.12 -5.63 -1.78
CA ASP A 196 -3.28 -6.93 -2.44
C ASP A 196 -1.95 -7.37 -3.09
N ILE A 197 -1.23 -6.44 -3.73
CA ILE A 197 0.06 -6.72 -4.37
C ILE A 197 1.15 -7.01 -3.32
N LEU A 198 1.22 -6.24 -2.23
CA LEU A 198 2.16 -6.53 -1.14
C LEU A 198 1.91 -7.90 -0.48
N ILE A 199 0.64 -8.27 -0.31
CA ILE A 199 0.25 -9.57 0.22
C ILE A 199 0.62 -10.69 -0.76
N LEU A 200 0.50 -10.45 -2.07
CA LEU A 200 0.94 -11.40 -3.11
C LEU A 200 2.44 -11.71 -2.97
N ALA A 201 3.29 -10.67 -2.86
CA ALA A 201 4.73 -10.80 -2.65
C ALA A 201 5.06 -11.62 -1.38
N GLN A 202 4.41 -11.27 -0.25
CA GLN A 202 4.58 -12.00 1.01
C GLN A 202 4.17 -13.47 0.90
N THR A 203 3.12 -13.75 0.13
CA THR A 203 2.57 -15.10 -0.06
C THR A 203 3.53 -15.96 -0.88
N ALA A 204 4.12 -15.41 -1.94
CA ALA A 204 5.14 -16.10 -2.76
C ALA A 204 6.35 -16.53 -1.91
N LEU A 205 6.88 -15.62 -1.07
CA LEU A 205 7.97 -15.94 -0.16
C LEU A 205 7.58 -16.98 0.90
N LEU A 206 6.38 -16.85 1.48
CA LEU A 206 5.90 -17.77 2.51
C LEU A 206 5.82 -19.22 2.01
N PHE A 207 5.41 -19.44 0.76
CA PHE A 207 5.40 -20.78 0.18
C PHE A 207 6.78 -21.44 0.29
N SER A 208 7.83 -20.75 -0.17
CA SER A 208 9.20 -21.26 -0.16
C SER A 208 9.71 -21.47 1.28
N VAL A 209 9.40 -20.56 2.21
CA VAL A 209 9.70 -20.71 3.64
C VAL A 209 9.06 -21.99 4.21
N ILE A 210 7.78 -22.25 3.94
CA ILE A 210 7.08 -23.43 4.45
C ILE A 210 7.72 -24.71 3.92
N LYS A 211 8.06 -24.77 2.63
CA LYS A 211 8.69 -25.96 2.03
C LYS A 211 10.09 -26.19 2.59
N LEU A 212 10.91 -25.14 2.71
CA LEU A 212 12.25 -25.24 3.31
C LEU A 212 12.22 -25.66 4.77
N LYS A 213 11.30 -25.11 5.59
CA LYS A 213 11.14 -25.54 6.99
C LYS A 213 10.76 -27.02 7.10
N LYS A 214 9.87 -27.52 6.23
CA LYS A 214 9.52 -28.94 6.18
C LYS A 214 10.72 -29.81 5.82
N LEU A 215 11.56 -29.37 4.88
CA LEU A 215 12.82 -30.05 4.54
C LEU A 215 13.80 -30.06 5.72
N TYR A 216 13.99 -28.92 6.38
CA TYR A 216 14.86 -28.80 7.54
C TYR A 216 14.45 -29.74 8.68
N ILE A 217 13.16 -29.76 9.04
CA ILE A 217 12.64 -30.68 10.08
C ILE A 217 12.84 -32.15 9.67
N GLY A 218 12.62 -32.47 8.39
CA GLY A 218 12.84 -33.81 7.85
C GLY A 218 14.30 -34.26 7.93
N SER A 219 15.22 -33.36 7.61
CA SER A 219 16.68 -33.57 7.69
C SER A 219 17.15 -33.74 9.14
N VAL A 220 16.74 -32.85 10.05
CA VAL A 220 17.12 -32.92 11.47
C VAL A 220 16.64 -34.20 12.15
N ARG A 221 15.47 -34.72 11.78
CA ARG A 221 14.93 -35.96 12.33
C ARG A 221 15.58 -37.23 11.75
N GLY A 222 16.56 -37.10 10.84
CA GLY A 222 17.20 -38.23 10.16
C GLY A 222 16.25 -39.02 9.25
N LYS A 223 15.06 -38.48 8.95
CA LYS A 223 13.99 -39.23 8.27
C LYS A 223 14.05 -39.13 6.75
N LYS A 224 14.78 -38.16 6.18
CA LYS A 224 14.88 -37.94 4.72
C LYS A 224 16.24 -37.37 4.33
N ILE A 225 16.87 -37.97 3.32
CA ILE A 225 17.99 -37.38 2.59
C ILE A 225 17.46 -36.17 1.81
N LEU A 226 18.21 -35.07 1.80
CA LEU A 226 17.87 -33.88 1.01
C LEU A 226 17.87 -34.25 -0.49
N ASN A 227 16.76 -34.00 -1.17
CA ASN A 227 16.65 -34.24 -2.61
C ASN A 227 17.07 -32.97 -3.37
N ILE A 228 18.07 -33.11 -4.25
CA ILE A 228 18.57 -32.03 -5.09
C ILE A 228 17.49 -31.41 -5.97
N ASP A 229 16.60 -32.21 -6.56
CA ASP A 229 15.53 -31.72 -7.45
C ASP A 229 14.59 -30.76 -6.71
N VAL A 230 14.33 -31.04 -5.43
CA VAL A 230 13.47 -30.20 -4.60
C VAL A 230 14.18 -28.88 -4.25
N ILE A 231 15.48 -28.91 -3.99
CA ILE A 231 16.26 -27.70 -3.72
C ILE A 231 16.37 -26.83 -4.98
N THR A 232 16.61 -27.44 -6.14
CA THR A 232 16.67 -26.75 -7.43
C THR A 232 15.31 -26.14 -7.80
N ASP A 233 14.19 -26.86 -7.61
CA ASP A 233 12.82 -26.31 -7.79
C ASP A 233 12.57 -25.10 -6.87
N LEU A 234 12.95 -25.20 -5.59
CA LEU A 234 12.79 -24.09 -4.64
C LEU A 234 13.65 -22.87 -5.02
N ARG A 235 14.86 -23.09 -5.55
CA ARG A 235 15.70 -22.00 -6.06
C ARG A 235 15.05 -21.32 -7.25
N HIS A 236 14.53 -22.08 -8.22
CA HIS A 236 13.82 -21.49 -9.36
C HIS A 236 12.59 -20.68 -8.93
N LYS A 237 11.82 -21.19 -7.97
CA LYS A 237 10.68 -20.43 -7.40
C LYS A 237 11.11 -19.18 -6.64
N TYR A 238 12.26 -19.22 -5.97
CA TYR A 238 12.83 -18.03 -5.34
C TYR A 238 13.21 -16.97 -6.38
N LEU A 239 13.79 -17.36 -7.52
CA LEU A 239 14.09 -16.45 -8.63
C LEU A 239 12.83 -15.85 -9.27
N SER A 240 11.79 -16.66 -9.52
CA SER A 240 10.51 -16.13 -10.00
C SER A 240 9.87 -15.21 -8.95
N THR A 241 10.03 -15.50 -7.66
CA THR A 241 9.57 -14.60 -6.58
C THR A 241 10.35 -13.29 -6.59
N HIS A 242 11.66 -13.31 -6.85
CA HIS A 242 12.48 -12.10 -7.00
C HIS A 242 11.95 -11.21 -8.11
N ARG A 243 11.74 -11.76 -9.31
CA ARG A 243 11.19 -11.04 -10.47
C ARG A 243 9.81 -10.46 -10.17
N LEU A 244 8.95 -11.24 -9.51
CA LEU A 244 7.64 -10.77 -9.06
C LEU A 244 7.78 -9.56 -8.13
N VAL A 245 8.65 -9.63 -7.11
CA VAL A 245 8.83 -8.52 -6.17
C VAL A 245 9.47 -7.30 -6.84
N GLU A 246 10.43 -7.48 -7.75
CA GLU A 246 11.00 -6.38 -8.55
C GLU A 246 9.91 -5.66 -9.35
N LYS A 247 9.04 -6.41 -10.01
CA LYS A 247 7.92 -5.83 -10.76
C LYS A 247 6.98 -5.06 -9.84
N ILE A 248 6.64 -5.63 -8.68
CA ILE A 248 5.85 -4.95 -7.65
C ILE A 248 6.53 -3.68 -7.15
N ASN A 249 7.85 -3.71 -7.00
CA ASN A 249 8.67 -2.60 -6.51
C ASN A 249 8.63 -1.39 -7.45
N GLU A 250 8.48 -1.58 -8.77
CA GLU A 250 8.33 -0.48 -9.73
C GLU A 250 7.16 0.46 -9.38
N ILE A 251 6.06 -0.09 -8.88
CA ILE A 251 4.89 0.69 -8.45
C ILE A 251 5.01 1.05 -6.97
N MET A 252 5.35 0.09 -6.10
CA MET A 252 5.27 0.29 -4.66
C MET A 252 6.35 1.24 -4.14
N SER A 253 7.54 1.24 -4.71
CA SER A 253 8.67 2.08 -4.27
C SER A 253 8.38 3.58 -4.33
N PRO A 254 8.00 4.15 -5.50
CA PRO A 254 7.63 5.56 -5.57
C PRO A 254 6.36 5.85 -4.77
N CYS A 255 5.37 4.93 -4.78
CA CYS A 255 4.15 5.10 -4.00
C CYS A 255 4.42 5.21 -2.49
N LEU A 256 5.35 4.43 -1.92
CA LEU A 256 5.71 4.50 -0.50
C LEU A 256 6.42 5.82 -0.17
N LEU A 257 7.32 6.28 -1.05
CA LEU A 257 8.00 7.57 -0.91
C LEU A 257 7.00 8.73 -0.86
N ILE A 258 6.11 8.81 -1.85
CA ILE A 258 5.11 9.88 -1.93
C ILE A 258 4.18 9.85 -0.70
N MET A 259 3.90 8.66 -0.14
CA MET A 259 2.94 8.47 0.96
C MET A 259 3.53 9.05 2.22
N PHE A 260 4.81 8.78 2.43
CA PHE A 260 5.59 9.33 3.51
C PHE A 260 5.73 10.85 3.39
N ILE A 261 6.08 11.38 2.22
CA ILE A 261 6.16 12.84 1.98
C ILE A 261 4.82 13.51 2.30
N HIS A 262 3.73 12.94 1.81
CA HIS A 262 2.38 13.45 2.08
C HIS A 262 2.08 13.47 3.58
N PHE A 263 2.39 12.38 4.28
CA PHE A 263 2.23 12.31 5.73
C PHE A 263 3.09 13.33 6.48
N THR A 264 4.37 13.49 6.10
CA THR A 264 5.26 14.49 6.69
C THR A 264 4.70 15.90 6.54
N LEU A 265 4.16 16.25 5.38
CA LEU A 265 3.53 17.56 5.17
C LEU A 265 2.28 17.75 6.05
N TRP A 266 1.46 16.71 6.23
CA TRP A 266 0.33 16.74 7.16
C TRP A 266 0.76 16.98 8.60
N VAL A 267 1.82 16.30 9.05
CA VAL A 267 2.35 16.45 10.40
C VAL A 267 2.92 17.85 10.60
N ILE A 268 3.72 18.37 9.67
CA ILE A 268 4.27 19.73 9.75
C ILE A 268 3.14 20.76 9.86
N HIS A 269 2.12 20.65 9.00
CA HIS A 269 0.99 21.57 9.02
C HIS A 269 0.16 21.46 10.31
N LEU A 270 -0.02 20.24 10.83
CA LEU A 270 -0.69 20.03 12.12
C LEU A 270 0.12 20.65 13.26
N SER A 271 1.42 20.40 13.33
CA SER A 271 2.31 20.96 14.35
C SER A 271 2.31 22.49 14.31
N TYR A 272 2.40 23.09 13.12
CA TYR A 272 2.30 24.53 12.96
C TYR A 272 0.95 25.07 13.47
N ALA A 273 -0.16 24.43 13.08
CA ALA A 273 -1.49 24.85 13.49
C ALA A 273 -1.78 24.69 14.99
N LEU A 274 -1.15 23.71 15.64
CA LEU A 274 -1.27 23.52 17.09
C LEU A 274 -0.44 24.52 17.88
N LEU A 275 0.73 24.90 17.37
CA LEU A 275 1.70 25.76 18.06
C LEU A 275 1.47 27.26 17.86
N PHE A 276 1.08 27.69 16.65
CA PHE A 276 1.07 29.12 16.28
C PHE A 276 -0.30 29.67 15.90
N LEU A 277 -1.31 28.82 15.67
CA LEU A 277 -2.61 29.29 15.22
C LEU A 277 -3.67 29.14 16.33
N ASP A 278 -4.36 30.24 16.61
CA ASP A 278 -5.59 30.28 17.41
C ASP A 278 -6.79 29.80 16.60
N VAL A 279 -6.73 28.52 16.23
CA VAL A 279 -7.83 27.84 15.52
C VAL A 279 -8.83 27.28 16.54
N HIS A 280 -10.13 27.34 16.18
CA HIS A 280 -11.21 26.70 16.92
C HIS A 280 -10.90 25.22 17.27
N GLN A 281 -11.26 24.78 18.48
CA GLN A 281 -10.90 23.46 19.01
C GLN A 281 -11.39 22.29 18.12
N LEU A 282 -12.59 22.40 17.52
CA LEU A 282 -13.13 21.38 16.61
C LEU A 282 -12.23 21.15 15.39
N ILE A 283 -11.69 22.23 14.80
CA ILE A 283 -10.81 22.13 13.64
C ILE A 283 -9.47 21.50 14.04
N LYS A 284 -8.94 21.84 15.22
CA LYS A 284 -7.74 21.20 15.78
C LYS A 284 -7.97 19.69 15.95
N PHE A 285 -9.09 19.30 16.55
CA PHE A 285 -9.44 17.90 16.78
C PHE A 285 -9.60 17.11 15.47
N LYS A 286 -10.29 17.69 14.47
CA LYS A 286 -10.40 17.09 13.13
C LYS A 286 -9.03 16.85 12.49
N ARG A 287 -8.15 17.85 12.49
CA ARG A 287 -6.80 17.72 11.90
C ARG A 287 -5.98 16.63 12.60
N ILE A 288 -6.08 16.52 13.93
CA ILE A 288 -5.46 15.45 14.70
C ILE A 288 -5.99 14.08 14.24
N ILE A 289 -7.32 13.90 14.18
CA ILE A 289 -7.92 12.63 13.74
C ILE A 289 -7.46 12.26 12.33
N GLN A 290 -7.50 13.20 11.39
CA GLN A 290 -7.05 12.97 10.02
C GLN A 290 -5.58 12.53 9.98
N CYS A 291 -4.71 13.20 10.73
CA CYS A 291 -3.29 12.85 10.83
C CYS A 291 -3.09 11.45 11.42
N VAL A 292 -3.87 11.07 12.45
CA VAL A 292 -3.81 9.72 13.05
C VAL A 292 -4.29 8.65 12.07
N ILE A 293 -5.36 8.89 11.32
CA ILE A 293 -5.83 7.95 10.29
C ILE A 293 -4.76 7.77 9.20
N MET A 294 -4.14 8.86 8.74
CA MET A 294 -3.06 8.79 7.75
C MET A 294 -1.83 8.06 8.28
N LEU A 295 -1.47 8.27 9.55
CA LEU A 295 -0.41 7.52 10.21
C LEU A 295 -0.73 6.02 10.25
N MET A 296 -1.95 5.64 10.63
CA MET A 296 -2.38 4.24 10.67
C MET A 296 -2.26 3.57 9.29
N ILE A 297 -2.71 4.26 8.23
CA ILE A 297 -2.61 3.76 6.85
C ILE A 297 -1.14 3.59 6.45
N LEU A 298 -0.30 4.59 6.70
CA LEU A 298 1.13 4.55 6.39
C LEU A 298 1.85 3.41 7.11
N VAL A 299 1.64 3.27 8.42
CA VAL A 299 2.26 2.21 9.24
C VAL A 299 1.79 0.84 8.78
N PHE A 300 0.50 0.68 8.48
CA PHE A 300 -0.03 -0.58 7.96
C PHE A 300 0.63 -0.96 6.63
N MET A 301 0.66 -0.05 5.66
CA MET A 301 1.32 -0.24 4.36
C MET A 301 2.81 -0.56 4.51
N ALA A 302 3.54 0.22 5.32
CA ALA A 302 4.95 0.00 5.60
C ALA A 302 5.19 -1.37 6.26
N SER A 303 4.31 -1.79 7.17
CA SER A 303 4.42 -3.10 7.82
C SER A 303 4.27 -4.26 6.83
N LEU A 304 3.37 -4.15 5.85
CA LEU A 304 3.22 -5.14 4.79
C LEU A 304 4.47 -5.18 3.88
N ALA A 305 5.02 -4.02 3.53
CA ALA A 305 6.22 -3.93 2.74
C ALA A 305 7.45 -4.52 3.47
N ILE A 306 7.65 -4.19 4.75
CA ILE A 306 8.74 -4.73 5.58
C ILE A 306 8.62 -6.25 5.76
N ARG A 307 7.39 -6.80 5.84
CA ARG A 307 7.19 -8.26 5.95
C ARG A 307 7.71 -9.05 4.75
N VAL A 308 7.78 -8.45 3.56
CA VAL A 308 8.43 -9.07 2.39
C VAL A 308 9.90 -9.34 2.71
N HIS A 309 10.61 -8.31 3.18
CA HIS A 309 12.01 -8.40 3.56
C HIS A 309 12.25 -9.40 4.72
N ILE A 310 11.45 -9.33 5.79
CA ILE A 310 11.57 -10.26 6.93
C ILE A 310 11.39 -11.72 6.47
N LYS A 311 10.42 -12.00 5.60
CA LYS A 311 10.21 -13.36 5.06
C LYS A 311 11.36 -13.81 4.17
N SER A 312 11.95 -12.91 3.38
CA SER A 312 13.15 -13.24 2.59
C SER A 312 14.33 -13.60 3.49
N GLN A 313 14.56 -12.86 4.58
CA GLN A 313 15.62 -13.17 5.54
C GLN A 313 15.38 -14.51 6.23
N GLU A 314 14.15 -14.79 6.66
CA GLU A 314 13.77 -16.07 7.25
C GLU A 314 14.02 -17.24 6.30
N LEU A 315 13.72 -17.05 5.02
CA LEU A 315 13.95 -18.01 3.96
C LEU A 315 15.45 -18.31 3.82
N LEU A 316 16.28 -17.29 3.60
CA LEU A 316 17.72 -17.42 3.42
C LEU A 316 18.39 -18.03 4.66
N MET A 317 17.99 -17.63 5.86
CA MET A 317 18.47 -18.23 7.10
C MET A 317 18.12 -19.72 7.21
N THR A 318 16.95 -20.13 6.70
CA THR A 318 16.58 -21.55 6.67
C THR A 318 17.43 -22.34 5.67
N VAL A 319 17.74 -21.76 4.51
CA VAL A 319 18.66 -22.36 3.51
C VAL A 319 20.06 -22.51 4.10
N TYR A 320 20.57 -21.48 4.80
CA TYR A 320 21.87 -21.55 5.47
C TYR A 320 21.92 -22.65 6.53
N LYS A 321 20.87 -22.81 7.34
CA LYS A 321 20.79 -23.92 8.30
C LYS A 321 20.75 -25.28 7.62
N LEU A 322 20.11 -25.37 6.45
CA LEU A 322 20.05 -26.59 5.64
C LEU A 322 21.40 -26.94 5.01
N SER A 323 22.20 -25.96 4.60
CA SER A 323 23.53 -26.21 4.02
C SER A 323 24.50 -26.82 5.02
N LEU A 324 24.32 -26.55 6.31
CA LEU A 324 25.07 -27.18 7.40
C LEU A 324 24.65 -28.63 7.72
N LYS A 325 23.64 -29.17 7.03
CA LYS A 325 23.06 -30.51 7.28
C LYS A 325 23.27 -31.48 6.13
N THR A 326 24.04 -31.12 5.11
CA THR A 326 24.32 -31.98 3.97
C THR A 326 25.81 -32.12 3.73
N ASP A 327 26.26 -33.35 3.51
CA ASP A 327 27.64 -33.66 3.09
C ASP A 327 27.75 -33.73 1.57
N SER A 328 26.65 -33.52 0.84
CA SER A 328 26.63 -33.58 -0.62
C SER A 328 27.09 -32.26 -1.23
N ILE A 329 28.24 -32.26 -1.89
CA ILE A 329 28.80 -31.10 -2.61
C ILE A 329 27.81 -30.54 -3.64
N ARG A 330 27.04 -31.39 -4.32
CA ARG A 330 26.06 -30.94 -5.32
C ARG A 330 24.91 -30.17 -4.69
N ILE A 331 24.36 -30.66 -3.58
CA ILE A 331 23.29 -29.98 -2.83
C ILE A 331 23.83 -28.70 -2.20
N LEU A 332 25.05 -28.74 -1.67
CA LEU A 332 25.72 -27.58 -1.12
C LEU A 332 25.89 -26.50 -2.18
N SER A 333 26.36 -26.84 -3.38
CA SER A 333 26.48 -25.90 -4.50
C SER A 333 25.16 -25.22 -4.86
N GLU A 334 24.06 -25.98 -4.91
CA GLU A 334 22.73 -25.42 -5.15
C GLU A 334 22.28 -24.46 -4.03
N MET A 335 22.57 -24.81 -2.77
CA MET A 335 22.27 -23.94 -1.62
C MET A 335 23.16 -22.70 -1.59
N THR A 336 24.44 -22.79 -1.97
CA THR A 336 25.33 -21.64 -2.09
C THR A 336 24.83 -20.69 -3.17
N LEU A 337 24.40 -21.22 -4.32
CA LEU A 337 23.78 -20.41 -5.37
C LEU A 337 22.50 -19.74 -4.88
N PHE A 338 21.70 -20.42 -4.07
CA PHE A 338 20.51 -19.84 -3.43
C PHE A 338 20.89 -18.67 -2.51
N LEU A 339 21.89 -18.85 -1.64
CA LEU A 339 22.35 -17.85 -0.67
C LEU A 339 23.09 -16.67 -1.30
N ASN A 340 23.64 -16.85 -2.50
CA ASN A 340 24.37 -15.80 -3.21
C ASN A 340 23.44 -14.77 -3.87
N TYR A 341 22.13 -14.99 -3.88
CA TYR A 341 21.17 -13.97 -4.28
C TYR A 341 20.90 -12.99 -3.13
N ASN A 342 20.81 -11.71 -3.48
CA ASN A 342 20.49 -10.65 -2.53
C ASN A 342 19.12 -10.86 -1.89
N GLU A 343 18.96 -10.33 -0.68
CA GLU A 343 17.69 -10.34 0.03
C GLU A 343 16.60 -9.63 -0.79
N ILE A 344 15.41 -10.23 -0.84
CA ILE A 344 14.25 -9.66 -1.54
C ILE A 344 13.57 -8.67 -0.60
N GLY A 345 13.46 -7.42 -1.01
CA GLY A 345 12.75 -6.38 -0.29
C GLY A 345 12.25 -5.29 -1.22
N LEU A 346 11.42 -4.41 -0.67
CA LEU A 346 10.94 -3.25 -1.40
C LEU A 346 11.84 -2.06 -1.10
N SER A 347 12.13 -1.29 -2.12
CA SER A 347 12.86 -0.02 -1.98
C SER A 347 11.91 1.12 -1.60
N PHE A 348 12.46 2.16 -0.99
CA PHE A 348 11.77 3.41 -0.68
C PHE A 348 12.23 4.48 -1.67
N GLY A 349 11.45 4.69 -2.74
CA GLY A 349 11.81 5.61 -3.83
C GLY A 349 13.13 5.27 -4.55
N GLY A 350 13.61 4.03 -4.46
CA GLY A 350 14.90 3.61 -5.01
C GLY A 350 16.13 4.00 -4.17
N LEU A 351 15.94 4.64 -3.01
CA LEU A 351 17.04 5.16 -2.19
C LEU A 351 17.63 4.08 -1.27
N PHE A 352 16.78 3.36 -0.56
CA PHE A 352 17.17 2.30 0.36
C PHE A 352 16.07 1.25 0.47
N MET A 353 16.43 0.06 0.94
CA MET A 353 15.46 -1.02 1.21
C MET A 353 14.66 -0.72 2.48
N LEU A 354 13.34 -0.90 2.41
CA LEU A 354 12.45 -0.67 3.53
C LEU A 354 12.57 -1.80 4.56
N THR A 355 13.12 -1.47 5.71
CA THR A 355 13.29 -2.34 6.87
C THR A 355 12.67 -1.70 8.12
N THR A 356 12.65 -2.43 9.24
CA THR A 356 12.25 -1.85 10.53
C THR A 356 13.18 -0.71 10.97
N SER A 357 14.48 -0.84 10.72
CA SER A 357 15.46 0.20 11.05
C SER A 357 15.28 1.44 10.18
N SER A 358 15.09 1.27 8.86
CA SER A 358 14.86 2.42 7.98
C SER A 358 13.57 3.17 8.32
N LEU A 359 12.50 2.44 8.69
CA LEU A 359 11.25 3.06 9.13
C LEU A 359 11.43 3.84 10.44
N SER A 360 12.18 3.29 11.40
CA SER A 360 12.53 3.99 12.63
C SER A 360 13.31 5.29 12.33
N THR A 361 14.31 5.23 11.45
CA THR A 361 15.07 6.41 11.02
C THR A 361 14.18 7.48 10.39
N LEU A 362 13.22 7.09 9.53
CA LEU A 362 12.27 8.01 8.93
C LEU A 362 11.40 8.72 9.99
N PHE A 363 10.91 8.01 11.01
CA PHE A 363 10.16 8.62 12.10
C PHE A 363 11.03 9.49 13.01
N SER A 364 12.29 9.14 13.21
CA SER A 364 13.25 9.99 13.92
C SER A 364 13.47 11.32 13.19
N ILE A 365 13.69 11.28 11.87
CA ILE A 365 13.82 12.48 11.03
C ILE A 365 12.56 13.35 11.15
N LEU A 366 11.37 12.74 11.04
CA LEU A 366 10.10 13.45 11.20
C LEU A 366 9.99 14.12 12.57
N THR A 367 10.34 13.40 13.63
CA THR A 367 10.30 13.92 15.01
C THR A 367 11.26 15.10 15.17
N THR A 368 12.47 15.01 14.62
CA THR A 368 13.44 16.12 14.60
C THR A 368 12.88 17.34 13.87
N ILE A 369 12.24 17.14 12.71
CA ILE A 369 11.59 18.24 11.98
C ILE A 369 10.54 18.91 12.87
N VAL A 370 9.63 18.15 13.48
CA VAL A 370 8.57 18.69 14.35
C VAL A 370 9.14 19.49 15.52
N ILE A 371 10.16 18.95 16.20
CA ILE A 371 10.83 19.63 17.32
C ILE A 371 11.51 20.92 16.86
N ALA A 372 12.00 20.97 15.62
CA ALA A 372 12.67 22.14 15.07
C ALA A 372 11.70 23.25 14.61
N ILE A 373 10.43 22.96 14.35
CA ILE A 373 9.45 23.95 13.83
C ILE A 373 9.46 25.28 14.61
N PRO A 374 9.43 25.30 15.96
CA PRO A 374 9.47 26.55 16.73
C PRO A 374 10.69 27.44 16.47
N SER A 375 11.83 26.85 16.13
CA SER A 375 13.06 27.61 15.85
C SER A 375 12.98 28.46 14.59
N PHE A 376 12.05 28.15 13.67
CA PHE A 376 11.84 28.88 12.42
C PHE A 376 10.83 30.02 12.54
N ASN A 377 10.13 30.16 13.67
CA ASN A 377 9.16 31.25 13.90
C ASN A 377 9.78 32.49 14.57
N LYS A 378 11.12 32.58 14.66
CA LYS A 378 11.82 33.76 15.16
C LYS A 378 11.85 34.87 14.10
N HIS A 379 10.70 35.51 13.89
CA HIS A 379 10.59 36.85 13.33
C HIS A 379 9.28 37.45 13.83
N GLU A 380 9.28 37.96 15.07
CA GLU A 380 8.36 39.02 15.53
C GLU A 380 8.66 39.56 16.95
N ASP A 381 9.87 39.36 17.49
CA ASP A 381 10.31 40.04 18.71
C ASP A 381 11.62 40.80 18.43
N THR A 382 11.51 41.89 17.67
CA THR A 382 12.49 42.98 17.68
C THR A 382 11.71 44.29 17.72
N ASP A 383 11.38 44.72 18.94
CA ASP A 383 11.22 46.13 19.28
C ASP A 383 12.60 46.74 19.58
#